data_AF-E3C6U8-F1
#
_entry.id   AF-E3C6U8-F1
#
_cell.length_a   1.000
_cell.length_b   1.000
_cell.length_c   1.000
_cell.angle_alpha   90.00
_cell.angle_beta   90.00
_cell.angle_gamma   90.00
#
_symmetry.space_group_name_H-M   'P 1'
#
loop_
_entity.id
_entity.type
_entity.pdbx_description
1 polymer ?
#
loop_
_entity_poly.entity_id
_entity_poly.type
_entity_poly.pdbx_seq_one_letter_code
_entity_poly.pdbx_strand_id
1 'polypeptide(L)'
;MFYNNFDNVYGEDRYGMVGKTGDGFREDRLLEIPCYRCHQAPLVIAERNWVDTNNDDSQRYQIVVSCTHCGAVDQFIVNDGREKQIGRLQHAHVRPSEHNLA
;
A
#
# COMPACT_ATOMS: atom_id res chain seq x y z
N MET A 1 30.24 18.75 -16.28
CA MET A 1 28.88 18.26 -16.56
C MET A 1 28.86 16.78 -16.21
N PHE A 2 28.18 16.40 -15.13
CA PHE A 2 28.00 15.00 -14.75
C PHE A 2 26.49 14.76 -14.65
N TYR A 3 25.98 13.92 -15.55
CA TYR A 3 24.60 13.43 -15.51
C TYR A 3 24.52 12.38 -14.40
N ASN A 4 23.81 12.66 -13.31
CA ASN A 4 23.38 11.62 -12.39
C ASN A 4 22.02 11.11 -12.88
N ASN A 5 22.06 9.99 -13.62
CA ASN A 5 20.91 9.10 -13.76
C ASN A 5 20.65 8.49 -12.37
N PHE A 6 19.69 9.06 -11.64
CA PHE A 6 19.08 8.39 -10.50
C PHE A 6 18.04 7.39 -11.03
N ASP A 7 18.53 6.33 -11.67
CA ASP A 7 17.73 5.16 -11.99
C ASP A 7 17.55 4.32 -10.72
N ASN A 8 16.29 4.12 -10.34
CA ASN A 8 15.82 3.02 -9.50
C ASN A 8 16.32 2.97 -8.05
N VAL A 9 15.94 3.97 -7.25
CA VAL A 9 15.77 3.74 -5.81
C VAL A 9 14.42 3.04 -5.62
N TYR A 10 14.38 1.73 -5.86
CA TYR A 10 13.35 0.89 -5.28
C TYR A 10 13.49 1.02 -3.77
N GLY A 11 12.42 1.42 -3.07
CA GLY A 11 12.41 1.67 -1.64
C GLY A 11 13.05 0.52 -0.86
N GLU A 12 14.34 0.65 -0.58
CA GLU A 12 15.00 -0.07 0.48
C GLU A 12 14.48 0.55 1.77
N ASP A 13 13.48 -0.11 2.34
CA ASP A 13 13.21 0.05 3.75
C ASP A 13 14.53 -0.15 4.52
N ARG A 14 14.76 0.72 5.50
CA ARG A 14 16.02 0.94 6.24
C ARG A 14 16.63 -0.30 6.92
N TYR A 15 16.00 -1.48 6.77
CA TYR A 15 16.33 -2.75 7.37
C TYR A 15 16.37 -3.95 6.38
N GLY A 16 16.23 -3.73 5.07
CA GLY A 16 16.57 -4.73 4.04
C GLY A 16 15.81 -6.06 4.13
N MET A 17 14.57 -6.06 4.62
CA MET A 17 13.73 -7.27 4.68
C MET A 17 12.66 -7.21 3.60
N VAL A 18 13.12 -7.50 2.38
CA VAL A 18 12.29 -7.77 1.19
C VAL A 18 11.07 -8.57 1.59
N GLY A 19 9.90 -7.92 1.53
CA GLY A 19 8.61 -8.59 1.63
C GLY A 19 8.62 -9.76 0.66
N LYS A 20 8.39 -10.98 1.18
CA LYS A 20 8.34 -12.21 0.37
C LYS A 20 7.52 -11.93 -0.89
N THR A 21 8.03 -12.38 -2.03
CA THR A 21 7.65 -12.14 -3.43
C THR A 21 6.19 -12.42 -3.81
N GLY A 22 5.20 -11.94 -3.04
CA GLY A 22 3.80 -12.34 -3.17
C GLY A 22 2.78 -11.38 -2.58
N ASP A 23 3.14 -10.18 -2.13
CA ASP A 23 2.15 -9.17 -1.75
C ASP A 23 1.85 -8.20 -2.91
N GLY A 24 0.59 -8.13 -3.32
CA GLY A 24 0.17 -7.24 -4.42
C GLY A 24 0.22 -5.75 -4.07
N PHE A 25 0.11 -5.40 -2.79
CA PHE A 25 -0.01 -4.01 -2.30
C PHE A 25 1.36 -3.34 -2.13
N ARG A 26 1.98 -2.98 -3.26
CA ARG A 26 3.27 -2.28 -3.32
C ARG A 26 3.09 -0.82 -3.70
N GLU A 27 4.08 0.01 -3.37
CA GLU A 27 4.13 1.42 -3.75
C GLU A 27 3.93 1.61 -5.26
N ASP A 28 3.35 2.75 -5.63
CA ASP A 28 2.99 3.18 -6.98
C ASP A 28 1.96 2.30 -7.72
N ARG A 29 1.41 1.26 -7.08
CA ARG A 29 0.28 0.53 -7.66
C ARG A 29 -1.04 1.26 -7.49
N LEU A 30 -1.93 1.05 -8.45
CA LEU A 30 -3.27 1.63 -8.46
C LEU A 30 -4.28 0.64 -7.89
N LEU A 31 -5.21 1.16 -7.12
CA LEU A 31 -6.40 0.48 -6.62
C LEU A 31 -7.62 1.08 -7.32
N GLU A 32 -8.39 0.25 -8.01
CA GLU A 32 -9.67 0.57 -8.65
C GLU A 32 -10.79 0.76 -7.61
N ILE A 33 -10.50 1.52 -6.56
CA ILE A 33 -11.41 1.84 -5.46
C ILE A 33 -11.71 3.34 -5.56
N PRO A 34 -12.98 3.76 -5.44
CA PRO A 34 -13.33 5.17 -5.45
C PRO A 34 -12.88 5.86 -4.15
N CYS A 35 -12.38 7.08 -4.27
CA CYS A 35 -12.01 7.92 -3.15
C CYS A 35 -13.23 8.26 -2.26
N TYR A 36 -13.09 8.17 -0.94
CA TYR A 36 -14.17 8.52 0.00
C TYR A 36 -14.66 9.98 -0.13
N ARG A 37 -13.76 10.89 -0.55
CA ARG A 37 -14.05 12.33 -0.66
C ARG A 37 -14.67 12.76 -1.99
N CYS A 38 -14.02 12.46 -3.12
CA CYS A 38 -14.47 12.92 -4.45
C CYS A 38 -15.14 11.83 -5.29
N HIS A 39 -15.20 10.58 -4.80
CA HIS A 39 -15.77 9.41 -5.48
C HIS A 39 -15.14 9.04 -6.82
N GLN A 40 -14.01 9.67 -7.19
CA GLN A 40 -13.22 9.31 -8.36
C GLN A 40 -12.24 8.18 -8.03
N ALA A 41 -11.94 7.34 -9.03
CA ALA A 41 -10.91 6.30 -8.99
C ALA A 41 -9.80 6.63 -10.01
N PRO A 42 -8.59 6.06 -9.89
CA PRO A 42 -8.12 5.13 -8.85
C PRO A 42 -7.52 5.84 -7.61
N LEU A 43 -7.30 5.06 -6.55
CA LEU A 43 -6.36 5.41 -5.49
C LEU A 43 -4.96 4.87 -5.84
N VAL A 44 -3.89 5.59 -5.55
CA VAL A 44 -2.50 5.09 -5.67
C VAL A 44 -1.98 4.68 -4.30
N ILE A 45 -1.24 3.57 -4.21
CA ILE A 45 -0.49 3.22 -3.01
C ILE A 45 0.71 4.15 -2.91
N ALA A 46 0.63 5.11 -1.98
CA ALA A 46 1.64 6.11 -1.77
C ALA A 46 2.78 5.60 -0.90
N GLU A 47 2.47 4.80 0.13
CA GLU A 47 3.47 4.27 1.06
C GLU A 47 3.09 2.87 1.53
N ARG A 48 4.12 2.07 1.83
CA ARG A 48 3.99 0.77 2.49
C ARG A 48 4.92 0.72 3.70
N ASN A 49 4.33 0.81 4.89
CA ASN A 49 5.06 0.88 6.15
C ASN A 49 4.94 -0.44 6.91
N TRP A 50 6.07 -1.05 7.28
CA TRP A 50 6.05 -2.18 8.22
C TRP A 50 5.64 -1.69 9.61
N VAL A 51 4.69 -2.38 10.23
CA VAL A 51 4.12 -2.02 11.54
C VAL A 51 4.61 -2.96 12.64
N ASP A 52 4.46 -4.27 12.41
CA ASP A 52 4.77 -5.30 13.39
C ASP A 52 4.86 -6.68 12.72
N THR A 53 5.14 -7.73 13.49
CA THR A 53 5.04 -9.13 13.09
C THR A 53 3.93 -9.82 13.88
N ASN A 54 3.00 -10.47 13.19
CA ASN A 54 1.92 -11.22 13.83
C ASN A 54 2.43 -12.49 14.51
N ASN A 55 1.60 -13.11 15.35
CA ASN A 55 1.92 -14.38 16.04
C ASN A 55 2.15 -15.57 15.08
N ASP A 56 1.71 -15.47 13.82
CA ASP A 56 1.95 -16.47 12.78
C ASP A 56 3.19 -16.14 11.92
N ASP A 57 4.08 -15.28 12.43
CA ASP A 57 5.30 -14.78 11.78
C ASP A 57 5.07 -13.99 10.48
N SER A 58 3.82 -13.64 10.16
CA SER A 58 3.52 -12.77 9.03
C SER A 58 3.78 -11.30 9.36
N GLN A 59 4.45 -10.58 8.46
CA GLN A 59 4.70 -9.15 8.62
C GLN A 59 3.41 -8.35 8.38
N ARG A 60 3.05 -7.49 9.33
CA ARG A 60 1.90 -6.58 9.26
C ARG A 60 2.32 -5.25 8.67
N TYR A 61 1.57 -4.76 7.69
CA TYR A 61 1.87 -3.52 6.98
C TYR A 61 0.73 -2.54 7.03
N GLN A 62 1.05 -1.26 7.18
CA GLN A 62 0.15 -0.15 6.91
C GLN A 62 0.36 0.30 5.46
N ILE A 63 -0.72 0.31 4.71
CA ILE A 63 -0.74 0.79 3.33
C ILE A 63 -1.42 2.14 3.32
N VAL A 64 -0.69 3.17 2.92
CA VAL A 64 -1.21 4.53 2.74
C VAL A 64 -1.56 4.70 1.26
N VAL A 65 -2.78 5.16 1.00
CA VAL A 65 -3.28 5.39 -0.36
C VAL A 65 -3.69 6.84 -0.54
N SER A 66 -3.48 7.37 -1.74
CA SER A 66 -3.85 8.74 -2.09
C SER A 66 -4.75 8.77 -3.32
N CYS A 67 -5.74 9.64 -3.33
CA CYS A 67 -6.57 9.88 -4.50
C CYS A 67 -5.79 10.65 -5.57
N THR A 68 -5.70 10.09 -6.77
CA THR A 68 -5.01 10.72 -7.92
C THR A 68 -5.69 12.00 -8.40
N HIS A 69 -6.93 12.28 -7.98
CA HIS A 69 -7.71 13.45 -8.41
C HIS A 69 -7.74 14.58 -7.39
N CYS A 70 -7.95 14.26 -6.10
CA CYS A 70 -8.13 15.28 -5.06
C CYS A 70 -7.07 15.24 -3.95
N GLY A 71 -6.13 14.30 -4.01
CA GLY A 71 -5.07 14.14 -3.00
C GLY A 71 -5.55 13.71 -1.62
N ALA A 72 -6.82 13.30 -1.48
CA ALA A 72 -7.32 12.76 -0.22
C ALA A 72 -6.59 11.45 0.10
N VAL A 73 -6.10 11.35 1.32
CA VAL A 73 -5.37 10.19 1.82
C VAL A 73 -6.31 9.29 2.62
N ASP A 74 -6.14 7.98 2.44
CA ASP A 74 -6.78 6.94 3.24
C ASP A 74 -5.75 5.84 3.53
N GLN A 75 -6.09 4.88 4.38
CA GLN A 75 -5.16 3.82 4.75
C GLN A 75 -5.87 2.53 5.17
N PHE A 76 -5.18 1.41 5.02
CA PHE A 76 -5.63 0.10 5.49
C PHE A 76 -4.44 -0.76 5.93
N ILE A 77 -4.73 -1.87 6.59
CA ILE A 77 -3.72 -2.83 7.07
C ILE A 77 -3.69 -4.07 6.19
N VAL A 78 -2.50 -4.53 5.81
CA VAL A 78 -2.25 -5.84 5.22
C VAL A 78 -1.69 -6.77 6.29
N ASN A 79 -2.13 -8.02 6.28
CA ASN A 79 -1.89 -9.02 7.33
C ASN A 79 -2.37 -8.51 8.70
N ASP A 80 -3.63 -8.12 8.79
CA ASP A 80 -4.25 -7.59 10.00
C ASP A 80 -4.50 -8.69 11.03
N GLY A 81 -3.53 -8.93 11.91
CA GLY A 81 -3.56 -9.94 12.98
C GLY A 81 -3.23 -11.37 12.51
N ARG A 82 -3.26 -11.63 11.20
CA ARG A 82 -2.90 -12.92 10.57
C ARG A 82 -2.54 -12.73 9.10
N GLU A 83 -1.73 -13.62 8.53
CA GLU A 83 -1.41 -13.65 7.11
C GLU A 83 -2.68 -13.60 6.23
N LYS A 84 -2.62 -12.81 5.14
CA LYS A 84 -3.68 -12.60 4.14
C LYS A 84 -4.95 -11.90 4.63
N GLN A 85 -5.00 -11.46 5.89
CA GLN A 85 -6.11 -10.63 6.36
C GLN A 85 -5.91 -9.18 5.92
N ILE A 86 -6.85 -8.66 5.12
CA ILE A 86 -6.84 -7.27 4.67
C ILE A 86 -7.85 -6.47 5.49
N GLY A 87 -7.38 -5.37 6.09
CA GLY A 87 -8.20 -4.41 6.81
C GLY A 87 -9.12 -3.61 5.88
N ARG A 88 -10.03 -2.84 6.45
CA ARG A 88 -10.82 -1.86 5.70
C ARG A 88 -10.05 -0.55 5.61
N LEU A 89 -10.29 0.18 4.52
CA LEU A 89 -9.94 1.58 4.42
C LEU A 89 -10.58 2.34 5.58
N GLN A 90 -9.79 3.17 6.25
CA GLN A 90 -10.20 3.87 7.46
C GLN A 90 -11.37 4.82 7.20
N HIS A 91 -11.38 5.52 6.07
CA HIS A 91 -12.43 6.48 5.72
C HIS A 91 -13.46 5.90 4.75
N ALA A 92 -13.02 5.21 3.68
CA ALA A 92 -13.94 4.64 2.72
C ALA A 92 -14.73 3.43 3.27
N HIS A 93 -14.25 2.80 4.34
CA HIS A 93 -14.80 1.56 4.92
C HIS A 93 -14.91 0.36 3.97
N VAL A 94 -14.30 0.46 2.78
CA VAL A 94 -14.16 -0.62 1.79
C VAL A 94 -12.97 -1.49 2.17
N ARG A 95 -13.08 -2.81 2.05
CA ARG A 95 -11.94 -3.74 2.19
C ARG A 95 -11.28 -3.95 0.82
N PRO A 96 -10.04 -3.49 0.61
CA PRO A 96 -9.33 -3.76 -0.63
C PRO A 96 -9.06 -5.26 -0.81
N SER A 97 -8.86 -5.67 -2.05
CA SER A 97 -8.42 -7.01 -2.42
C SER A 97 -7.47 -6.93 -3.61
N GLU A 98 -6.71 -8.00 -3.86
CA GLU A 98 -5.80 -8.04 -5.01
C GLU A 98 -6.52 -7.92 -6.36
N HIS A 99 -7.82 -8.25 -6.42
CA HIS A 99 -8.65 -8.02 -7.62
C HIS A 99 -8.91 -6.54 -7.90
N ASN A 100 -8.66 -5.66 -6.93
CA ASN A 100 -8.78 -4.21 -7.13
C ASN A 100 -7.47 -3.59 -7.63
N LEU A 101 -6.39 -4.35 -7.74
CA LEU A 101 -5.13 -3.85 -8.28
C LEU A 101 -5.22 -3.81 -9.81
N ALA A 102 -4.88 -2.66 -10.40
CA ALA A 102 -4.74 -2.50 -11.85
C ALA A 102 -3.35 -2.94 -12.34
#